data_AF-A0AA42Z726-F1
#
_entry.id   AF-A0AA42Z726-F1
#
_cell.length_a   1.000
_cell.length_b   1.000
_cell.length_c   1.000
_cell.angle_alpha   90.00
_cell.angle_beta   90.00
_cell.angle_gamma   90.00
#
_symmetry.space_group_name_H-M   'P 1'
#
loop_
_entity.id
_entity.type
_entity.pdbx_description
1 polymer ?
#
loop_
_entity_poly.entity_id
_entity_poly.type
_entity_poly.pdbx_seq_one_letter_code
_entity_poly.pdbx_strand_id
1 'polypeptide(L)'
;MRVNVLLSLLLTFAVCGVAAAESPAVPDWDQWRGPQRTGAVPGDSWPASLEGLVEMWSVDLGKGYPGPIVTESLVFVVETVDRKTVAARALSREDGAEVWKTTWGGSGSVPFFAASNGDWVRSTPAWDGKTLYVGDMNEKLLALAGDSGEIRWTVDFPALYKTKIPDFGFASSPLLDGEFLYVQAANSIVKLNATTGKPIWRSLAGTSKMSESGAFSSPVIETLAGVRQLVVMKRGGLFGVSLEDGTELWSQPVPNFRGMNILTPVIEGDRIFTSPYKNGAFLYEVTRSGEGFKVDEVWTHKATGYMSTPVEIDGFVYMHLSNGRLSCLEIATGEERWRTENLGKYWSMAWQGDKILALDSGGELLLVRANPEGFELLDRKSATSREAWAHLAVRGNEVFVRDLTSIRAFRWSLVD
;
A
#
# COMPACT_ATOMS: atom_id res chain seq x y z
N MET A 1 47.17 2.00 78.48
CA MET A 1 46.11 1.02 78.16
C MET A 1 45.62 1.36 76.76
N ARG A 2 45.91 0.52 75.77
CA ARG A 2 45.64 0.78 74.34
C ARG A 2 44.16 0.45 74.05
N VAL A 3 43.44 1.36 73.40
CA VAL A 3 42.11 1.11 72.84
C VAL A 3 42.24 1.11 71.32
N ASN A 4 41.93 -0.01 70.69
CA ASN A 4 41.92 -0.20 69.24
C ASN A 4 40.63 0.42 68.66
N VAL A 5 40.77 1.27 67.65
CA VAL A 5 39.67 1.72 66.80
C VAL A 5 39.77 0.93 65.48
N LEU A 6 38.79 0.05 65.22
CA LEU A 6 38.62 -0.60 63.92
C LEU A 6 37.96 0.40 62.97
N LEU A 7 38.61 0.70 61.85
CA LEU A 7 38.03 1.44 60.72
C LEU A 7 37.58 0.42 59.66
N SER A 8 36.27 0.25 59.51
CA SER A 8 35.68 -0.61 58.47
C SER A 8 35.55 0.19 57.17
N LEU A 9 36.33 -0.14 56.14
CA LEU A 9 36.13 0.35 54.77
C LEU A 9 34.97 -0.42 54.10
N LEU A 10 33.88 0.28 53.80
CA LEU A 10 32.82 -0.19 52.90
C LEU A 10 33.22 0.19 51.46
N LEU A 11 33.55 -0.81 50.64
CA LEU A 11 33.65 -0.65 49.18
C LEU A 11 32.24 -0.76 48.56
N THR A 12 31.72 0.36 48.06
CA THR A 12 30.50 0.38 47.25
C THR A 12 30.88 0.06 45.80
N PHE A 13 30.58 -1.16 45.34
CA PHE A 13 30.67 -1.51 43.92
C PHE A 13 29.51 -0.86 43.16
N ALA A 14 29.80 0.17 42.37
CA ALA A 14 28.85 0.73 41.41
C ALA A 14 28.74 -0.23 40.21
N VAL A 15 27.64 -0.97 40.13
CA VAL A 15 27.30 -1.76 38.95
C VAL A 15 26.76 -0.79 37.90
N CYS A 16 27.60 -0.38 36.94
CA CYS A 16 27.14 0.26 35.71
C CYS A 16 26.37 -0.77 34.89
N GLY A 17 25.05 -0.76 35.00
CA GLY A 17 24.16 -1.51 34.11
C GLY A 17 24.34 -1.00 32.68
N VAL A 18 24.93 -1.82 31.82
CA VAL A 18 24.91 -1.60 30.37
C VAL A 18 23.47 -1.86 29.94
N ALA A 19 22.71 -0.80 29.66
CA ALA A 19 21.42 -0.93 29.02
C ALA A 19 21.66 -1.55 27.63
N ALA A 20 21.20 -2.78 27.43
CA ALA A 20 21.17 -3.38 26.11
C ALA A 20 20.29 -2.48 25.24
N ALA A 21 20.86 -1.92 24.17
CA ALA A 21 20.08 -1.24 23.16
C ALA A 21 19.13 -2.28 22.55
N GLU A 22 17.83 -2.13 22.77
CA GLU A 22 16.83 -2.93 22.05
C GLU A 22 17.00 -2.63 20.56
N SER A 23 17.29 -3.66 19.77
CA SER A 23 17.26 -3.54 18.33
C SER A 23 15.90 -2.99 17.92
N PRO A 24 15.85 -2.00 17.00
CA PRO A 24 14.59 -1.42 16.59
C PRO A 24 13.65 -2.52 16.07
N ALA A 25 12.40 -2.50 16.53
CA ALA A 25 11.40 -3.48 16.11
C ALA A 25 11.20 -3.39 14.60
N VAL A 26 11.20 -4.56 13.93
CA VAL A 26 10.90 -4.63 12.49
C VAL A 26 9.42 -4.25 12.31
N PRO A 27 9.10 -3.18 11.56
CA PRO A 27 7.73 -2.73 11.39
C PRO A 27 6.92 -3.75 10.60
N ASP A 28 5.63 -3.80 10.90
CA ASP A 28 4.69 -4.63 10.16
C ASP A 28 4.41 -4.03 8.77
N TRP A 29 4.14 -4.91 7.81
CA TRP A 29 3.57 -4.52 6.52
C TRP A 29 2.05 -4.54 6.66
N ASP A 30 1.53 -3.52 7.34
CA ASP A 30 0.19 -3.48 7.94
C ASP A 30 -0.93 -2.97 7.00
N GLN A 31 -0.57 -2.40 5.85
CA GLN A 31 -1.52 -1.84 4.89
C GLN A 31 -0.96 -1.79 3.45
N TRP A 32 -1.74 -1.20 2.53
CA TRP A 32 -1.35 -0.96 1.14
C TRP A 32 0.03 -0.30 1.04
N ARG A 33 0.99 -1.01 0.41
CA ARG A 33 2.38 -0.57 0.20
C ARG A 33 3.16 -0.28 1.49
N GLY A 34 2.84 -1.02 2.55
CA GLY A 34 3.55 -0.95 3.82
C GLY A 34 3.10 0.23 4.69
N PRO A 35 3.76 0.45 5.83
CA PRO A 35 3.26 1.32 6.89
C PRO A 35 3.16 2.81 6.51
N GLN A 36 3.96 3.26 5.55
CA GLN A 36 3.90 4.62 4.99
C GLN A 36 3.20 4.70 3.63
N ARG A 37 2.75 3.57 3.07
CA ARG A 37 2.09 3.48 1.75
C ARG A 37 2.96 3.92 0.56
N THR A 38 4.27 4.05 0.77
CA THR A 38 5.29 4.43 -0.23
C THR A 38 6.02 3.23 -0.83
N GLY A 39 5.84 2.03 -0.27
CA GLY A 39 6.65 0.85 -0.59
C GLY A 39 8.02 0.85 0.08
N ALA A 40 8.35 1.85 0.90
CA ALA A 40 9.61 1.91 1.64
C ALA A 40 9.64 0.86 2.76
N VAL A 41 10.79 0.21 2.91
CA VAL A 41 11.10 -0.70 4.02
C VAL A 41 12.23 -0.07 4.84
N PRO A 42 12.04 0.18 6.15
CA PRO A 42 13.11 0.71 7.00
C PRO A 42 14.28 -0.27 7.14
N GLY A 43 15.50 0.26 7.26
CA GLY A 43 16.73 -0.52 7.49
C GLY A 43 17.76 -0.35 6.38
N ASP A 44 18.89 -1.06 6.53
CA ASP A 44 19.96 -1.09 5.54
C ASP A 44 19.53 -1.78 4.25
N SER A 45 20.15 -1.44 3.12
CA SER A 45 19.82 -2.04 1.82
C SER A 45 19.84 -3.57 1.84
N TRP A 46 18.89 -4.17 1.11
CA TRP A 46 18.88 -5.61 0.86
C TRP A 46 20.21 -6.11 0.27
N PRO A 47 20.50 -7.43 0.37
CA PRO A 47 21.62 -8.04 -0.32
C PRO A 47 21.66 -7.70 -1.81
N ALA A 48 22.86 -7.69 -2.41
CA ALA A 48 23.04 -7.36 -3.82
C ALA A 48 22.53 -8.42 -4.82
N SER A 49 21.92 -9.51 -4.34
CA SER A 49 21.42 -10.62 -5.15
C SER A 49 20.20 -11.30 -4.52
N LEU A 50 19.42 -12.00 -5.33
CA LEU A 50 18.29 -12.86 -4.94
C LEU A 50 18.69 -14.34 -4.79
N GLU A 51 19.96 -14.70 -5.00
CA GLU A 51 20.45 -16.08 -4.84
C GLU A 51 20.10 -16.66 -3.45
N GLY A 52 20.34 -15.89 -2.39
CA GLY A 52 20.02 -16.26 -1.00
C GLY A 52 18.55 -16.18 -0.59
N LEU A 53 17.63 -15.78 -1.48
CA LEU A 53 16.19 -15.67 -1.18
C LEU A 53 15.51 -17.05 -1.30
N VAL A 54 15.25 -17.75 -0.19
CA VAL A 54 14.75 -19.13 -0.20
C VAL A 54 13.25 -19.17 0.11
N GLU A 55 12.48 -20.00 -0.61
CA GLU A 55 11.07 -20.24 -0.29
C GLU A 55 10.96 -20.97 1.05
N MET A 56 10.16 -20.43 1.97
CA MET A 56 9.86 -21.03 3.26
C MET A 56 8.64 -21.94 3.18
N TRP A 57 7.56 -21.45 2.59
CA TRP A 57 6.29 -22.15 2.49
C TRP A 57 5.41 -21.54 1.39
N SER A 58 4.38 -22.28 1.00
CA SER A 58 3.34 -21.83 0.07
C SER A 58 1.96 -22.35 0.47
N VAL A 59 0.92 -21.56 0.19
CA VAL A 59 -0.48 -21.89 0.46
C VAL A 59 -1.34 -21.55 -0.75
N ASP A 60 -2.15 -22.50 -1.22
CA ASP A 60 -3.15 -22.25 -2.27
C ASP A 60 -4.28 -21.35 -1.77
N LEU A 61 -4.74 -20.47 -2.67
CA LEU A 61 -5.78 -19.47 -2.46
C LEU A 61 -6.79 -19.46 -3.61
N GLY A 62 -7.98 -18.95 -3.32
CA GLY A 62 -8.90 -18.43 -4.31
C GLY A 62 -8.37 -17.16 -4.99
N LYS A 63 -9.04 -16.76 -6.07
CA LYS A 63 -8.59 -15.65 -6.90
C LYS A 63 -8.72 -14.31 -6.20
N GLY A 64 -7.77 -13.40 -6.44
CA GLY A 64 -7.83 -12.04 -5.88
C GLY A 64 -6.60 -11.21 -6.18
N TYR A 65 -6.78 -9.90 -6.07
CA TYR A 65 -5.72 -8.90 -6.21
C TYR A 65 -5.19 -8.26 -4.90
N PRO A 66 -5.79 -8.43 -3.70
CA PRO A 66 -5.25 -7.83 -2.47
C PRO A 66 -3.83 -8.31 -2.18
N GLY A 67 -2.92 -7.36 -1.91
CA GLY A 67 -1.61 -7.68 -1.33
C GLY A 67 -1.78 -8.36 0.04
N PRO A 68 -0.83 -9.23 0.44
CA PRO A 68 -0.80 -9.76 1.80
C PRO A 68 -0.44 -8.66 2.80
N ILE A 69 -0.95 -8.82 4.02
CA ILE A 69 -0.55 -8.02 5.19
C ILE A 69 0.27 -8.91 6.11
N VAL A 70 1.40 -8.42 6.59
CA VAL A 70 2.40 -9.24 7.31
C VAL A 70 2.72 -8.60 8.64
N THR A 71 2.46 -9.34 9.72
CA THR A 71 2.74 -8.92 11.10
C THR A 71 3.91 -9.69 11.70
N GLU A 72 4.17 -9.49 12.99
CA GLU A 72 5.13 -10.30 13.74
C GLU A 72 4.85 -11.81 13.70
N SER A 73 3.60 -12.24 13.60
CA SER A 73 3.24 -13.66 13.72
C SER A 73 2.30 -14.16 12.64
N LEU A 74 1.61 -13.27 11.93
CA LEU A 74 0.55 -13.62 11.00
C LEU A 74 0.78 -13.02 9.61
N VAL A 75 0.28 -13.73 8.60
CA VAL A 75 0.09 -13.24 7.24
C VAL A 75 -1.41 -13.25 6.94
N PHE A 76 -2.00 -12.08 6.70
CA PHE A 76 -3.40 -11.97 6.30
C PHE A 76 -3.53 -11.91 4.78
N VAL A 77 -4.47 -12.69 4.24
CA VAL A 77 -4.79 -12.74 2.81
C VAL A 77 -6.30 -12.71 2.60
N VAL A 78 -6.75 -12.12 1.48
CA VAL A 78 -8.19 -12.00 1.15
C VAL A 78 -8.46 -12.53 -0.24
N GLU A 79 -9.39 -13.47 -0.39
CA GLU A 79 -9.63 -14.23 -1.62
C GLU A 79 -11.11 -14.26 -2.01
N THR A 80 -11.38 -14.33 -3.30
CA THR A 80 -12.68 -14.74 -3.83
C THR A 80 -12.69 -16.26 -3.95
N VAL A 81 -13.53 -16.91 -3.15
CA VAL A 81 -13.66 -18.37 -3.08
C VAL A 81 -14.53 -18.87 -4.24
N ASP A 82 -15.67 -18.21 -4.45
CA ASP A 82 -16.62 -18.51 -5.51
C ASP A 82 -17.44 -17.26 -5.90
N ARG A 83 -18.46 -17.44 -6.76
CA ARG A 83 -19.31 -16.34 -7.26
C ARG A 83 -20.17 -15.64 -6.19
N LYS A 84 -20.22 -16.15 -4.96
CA LYS A 84 -20.98 -15.61 -3.83
C LYS A 84 -20.07 -15.29 -2.64
N THR A 85 -19.00 -16.07 -2.46
CA THR A 85 -18.22 -16.11 -1.24
C THR A 85 -16.85 -15.45 -1.39
N VAL A 86 -16.53 -14.57 -0.44
CA VAL A 86 -15.18 -14.04 -0.19
C VAL A 86 -14.67 -14.63 1.14
N ALA A 87 -13.36 -14.78 1.28
CA ALA A 87 -12.72 -15.15 2.53
C ALA A 87 -11.56 -14.22 2.89
N ALA A 88 -11.38 -14.00 4.19
CA ALA A 88 -10.11 -13.57 4.76
C ALA A 88 -9.51 -14.75 5.53
N ARG A 89 -8.19 -14.90 5.48
CA ARG A 89 -7.45 -15.92 6.21
C ARG A 89 -6.31 -15.26 6.96
N ALA A 90 -6.02 -15.76 8.16
CA ALA A 90 -4.73 -15.57 8.80
C ALA A 90 -3.93 -16.86 8.70
N LEU A 91 -2.69 -16.73 8.24
CA LEU A 91 -1.71 -17.81 8.16
C LEU A 91 -0.62 -17.52 9.18
N SER A 92 -0.09 -18.55 9.81
CA SER A 92 1.14 -18.48 10.59
C SER A 92 2.27 -17.99 9.67
N ARG A 93 3.00 -16.95 10.08
CA ARG A 93 4.12 -16.44 9.29
C ARG A 93 5.27 -17.44 9.22
N GLU A 94 5.43 -18.29 10.24
CA GLU A 94 6.53 -19.24 10.35
C GLU A 94 6.44 -20.35 9.30
N ASP A 95 5.26 -20.95 9.13
CA ASP A 95 5.08 -22.19 8.37
C ASP A 95 3.89 -22.16 7.39
N GLY A 96 3.14 -21.06 7.34
CA GLY A 96 1.97 -20.91 6.46
C GLY A 96 0.73 -21.66 6.95
N ALA A 97 0.73 -22.27 8.14
CA ALA A 97 -0.43 -22.97 8.67
C ALA A 97 -1.63 -22.02 8.84
N GLU A 98 -2.83 -22.43 8.43
CA GLU A 98 -4.03 -21.62 8.62
C GLU A 98 -4.35 -21.51 10.12
N VAL A 99 -4.35 -20.29 10.64
CA VAL A 99 -4.74 -19.96 12.02
C VAL A 99 -6.25 -19.79 12.10
N TRP A 100 -6.83 -19.03 11.17
CA TRP A 100 -8.27 -18.89 11.01
C TRP A 100 -8.64 -18.54 9.58
N LYS A 101 -9.91 -18.82 9.24
CA LYS A 101 -10.55 -18.44 7.99
C LYS A 101 -11.98 -17.96 8.25
N THR A 102 -12.30 -16.77 7.76
CA THR A 102 -13.64 -16.18 7.85
C THR A 102 -14.19 -15.95 6.46
N THR A 103 -15.44 -16.37 6.22
CA THR A 103 -16.12 -16.24 4.94
C THR A 103 -17.39 -15.40 5.05
N TRP A 104 -17.73 -14.68 3.98
CA TRP A 104 -18.98 -13.93 3.90
C TRP A 104 -19.46 -13.77 2.45
N GLY A 105 -20.73 -13.36 2.32
CA GLY A 105 -21.32 -12.97 1.04
C GLY A 105 -20.81 -11.60 0.60
N GLY A 106 -19.74 -11.59 -0.20
CA GLY A 106 -19.02 -10.37 -0.60
C GLY A 106 -18.50 -10.36 -2.04
N SER A 107 -18.74 -11.43 -2.81
CA SER A 107 -18.37 -11.48 -4.23
C SER A 107 -19.26 -10.55 -5.05
N GLY A 108 -18.73 -10.03 -6.15
CA GLY A 108 -19.45 -9.15 -7.06
C GLY A 108 -19.15 -9.51 -8.51
N SER A 109 -19.61 -8.68 -9.44
CA SER A 109 -19.31 -8.81 -10.86
C SER A 109 -18.84 -7.48 -11.44
N VAL A 110 -18.03 -7.55 -12.49
CA VAL A 110 -17.63 -6.39 -13.28
C VAL A 110 -18.37 -6.37 -14.62
N PRO A 111 -18.43 -5.22 -15.31
CA PRO A 111 -18.95 -5.16 -16.67
C PRO A 111 -18.28 -6.17 -17.61
N PHE A 112 -19.04 -6.69 -18.59
CA PHE A 112 -18.58 -7.78 -19.47
C PHE A 112 -17.24 -7.47 -20.19
N PHE A 113 -17.00 -6.21 -20.54
CA PHE A 113 -15.78 -5.79 -21.23
C PHE A 113 -14.52 -5.82 -20.33
N ALA A 114 -14.70 -5.95 -19.02
CA ALA A 114 -13.64 -6.07 -18.02
C ALA A 114 -13.54 -7.48 -17.42
N ALA A 115 -14.41 -8.42 -17.81
CA ALA A 115 -14.49 -9.75 -17.21
C ALA A 115 -13.20 -10.58 -17.37
N SER A 116 -12.40 -10.31 -18.41
CA SER A 116 -11.07 -10.94 -18.57
C SER A 116 -10.11 -10.59 -17.44
N ASN A 117 -10.33 -9.48 -16.74
CA ASN A 117 -9.52 -8.97 -15.64
C ASN A 117 -10.10 -9.38 -14.28
N GLY A 118 -10.92 -10.44 -14.27
CA GLY A 118 -11.53 -11.02 -13.07
C GLY A 118 -12.62 -10.15 -12.42
N ASP A 119 -13.43 -10.79 -11.59
CA ASP A 119 -14.46 -10.21 -10.74
C ASP A 119 -14.16 -10.46 -9.25
N TRP A 120 -12.88 -10.46 -8.93
CA TRP A 120 -12.37 -10.79 -7.59
C TRP A 120 -12.19 -9.55 -6.74
N VAL A 121 -12.12 -9.76 -5.42
CA VAL A 121 -11.70 -8.74 -4.45
C VAL A 121 -10.41 -8.06 -4.91
N ARG A 122 -10.30 -6.76 -4.61
CA ARG A 122 -9.22 -5.89 -5.15
C ARG A 122 -8.49 -5.06 -4.10
N SER A 123 -9.20 -4.67 -3.05
CA SER A 123 -8.68 -3.81 -1.99
C SER A 123 -7.70 -4.58 -1.09
N THR A 124 -6.49 -4.05 -0.92
CA THR A 124 -5.55 -4.57 0.10
C THR A 124 -6.09 -4.20 1.48
N PRO A 125 -6.20 -5.15 2.43
CA PRO A 125 -6.76 -4.84 3.74
C PRO A 125 -5.80 -3.96 4.55
N ALA A 126 -6.27 -3.46 5.69
CA ALA A 126 -5.46 -2.71 6.65
C ALA A 126 -5.53 -3.34 8.05
N TRP A 127 -4.48 -3.21 8.83
CA TRP A 127 -4.33 -3.81 10.15
C TRP A 127 -3.91 -2.75 11.18
N ASP A 128 -4.62 -2.65 12.30
CA ASP A 128 -4.33 -1.68 13.37
C ASP A 128 -3.57 -2.26 14.57
N GLY A 129 -3.06 -3.50 14.47
CA GLY A 129 -2.49 -4.24 15.59
C GLY A 129 -3.49 -5.17 16.31
N LYS A 130 -4.80 -5.05 16.03
CA LYS A 130 -5.86 -5.86 16.67
C LYS A 130 -7.00 -6.27 15.74
N THR A 131 -7.25 -5.50 14.69
CA THR A 131 -8.40 -5.59 13.79
C THR A 131 -7.92 -5.53 12.34
N LEU A 132 -8.38 -6.51 11.54
CA LEU A 132 -8.18 -6.51 10.10
C LEU A 132 -9.40 -5.89 9.41
N TYR A 133 -9.16 -4.90 8.56
CA TYR A 133 -10.21 -4.18 7.83
C TYR A 133 -10.22 -4.59 6.36
N VAL A 134 -11.33 -5.16 5.89
CA VAL A 134 -11.43 -5.79 4.57
C VAL A 134 -12.58 -5.19 3.77
N GLY A 135 -12.25 -4.64 2.60
CA GLY A 135 -13.24 -4.17 1.61
C GLY A 135 -13.61 -5.27 0.61
N ASP A 136 -14.90 -5.43 0.30
CA ASP A 136 -15.38 -6.43 -0.66
C ASP A 136 -15.94 -5.83 -1.97
N MET A 137 -16.32 -6.68 -2.93
CA MET A 137 -16.78 -6.20 -4.24
C MET A 137 -18.16 -5.51 -4.21
N ASN A 138 -18.90 -5.63 -3.10
CA ASN A 138 -20.20 -4.99 -2.91
C ASN A 138 -20.11 -3.66 -2.14
N GLU A 139 -18.91 -3.11 -2.00
CA GLU A 139 -18.65 -1.92 -1.16
C GLU A 139 -19.06 -2.11 0.30
N LYS A 140 -18.84 -3.30 0.86
CA LYS A 140 -18.86 -3.48 2.31
C LYS A 140 -17.44 -3.38 2.86
N LEU A 141 -17.31 -2.80 4.05
CA LEU A 141 -16.10 -2.86 4.86
C LEU A 141 -16.39 -3.69 6.11
N LEU A 142 -15.59 -4.72 6.32
CA LEU A 142 -15.67 -5.59 7.49
C LEU A 142 -14.49 -5.32 8.41
N ALA A 143 -14.73 -5.37 9.71
CA ALA A 143 -13.70 -5.42 10.74
C ALA A 143 -13.65 -6.81 11.36
N LEU A 144 -12.53 -7.50 11.21
CA LEU A 144 -12.31 -8.84 11.72
C LEU A 144 -11.35 -8.78 12.91
N ALA A 145 -11.63 -9.53 13.96
CA ALA A 145 -10.67 -9.74 15.04
C ALA A 145 -9.43 -10.44 14.48
N GLY A 146 -8.23 -9.90 14.72
CA GLY A 146 -7.02 -10.46 14.11
C GLY A 146 -6.59 -11.83 14.66
N ASP A 147 -6.99 -12.15 15.88
CA ASP A 147 -6.68 -13.40 16.57
C ASP A 147 -7.64 -14.55 16.22
N SER A 148 -8.92 -14.24 15.97
CA SER A 148 -9.96 -15.26 15.72
C SER A 148 -10.62 -15.19 14.35
N GLY A 149 -10.48 -14.07 13.64
CA GLY A 149 -11.21 -13.77 12.40
C GLY A 149 -12.67 -13.36 12.63
N GLU A 150 -13.15 -13.26 13.88
CA GLU A 150 -14.55 -12.92 14.17
C GLU A 150 -14.93 -11.55 13.60
N ILE A 151 -16.07 -11.48 12.89
CA ILE A 151 -16.61 -10.23 12.37
C ILE A 151 -17.11 -9.38 13.55
N ARG A 152 -16.40 -8.29 13.86
CA ARG A 152 -16.78 -7.32 14.90
C ARG A 152 -17.88 -6.38 14.42
N TRP A 153 -17.74 -5.90 13.18
CA TRP A 153 -18.75 -5.06 12.54
C TRP A 153 -18.62 -5.13 11.02
N THR A 154 -19.69 -4.74 10.33
CA THR A 154 -19.75 -4.56 8.88
C THR A 154 -20.46 -3.24 8.56
N VAL A 155 -19.88 -2.44 7.67
CA VAL A 155 -20.52 -1.25 7.10
C VAL A 155 -20.86 -1.54 5.65
N ASP A 156 -22.13 -1.42 5.29
CA ASP A 156 -22.63 -1.50 3.92
C ASP A 156 -22.84 -0.07 3.39
N PHE A 157 -21.87 0.47 2.65
CA PHE A 157 -21.91 1.85 2.19
C PHE A 157 -23.04 2.12 1.19
N PRO A 158 -23.30 1.25 0.19
CA PRO A 158 -24.45 1.41 -0.70
C PRO A 158 -25.79 1.48 0.04
N ALA A 159 -26.01 0.60 1.03
CA ALA A 159 -27.24 0.62 1.81
C ALA A 159 -27.34 1.88 2.69
N LEU A 160 -26.24 2.24 3.38
CA LEU A 160 -26.18 3.39 4.27
C LEU A 160 -26.45 4.71 3.54
N TYR A 161 -25.86 4.88 2.35
CA TYR A 161 -25.91 6.13 1.60
C TYR A 161 -26.85 6.11 0.41
N LYS A 162 -27.57 5.01 0.19
CA LYS A 162 -28.52 4.80 -0.91
C LYS A 162 -27.87 5.03 -2.28
N THR A 163 -26.63 4.54 -2.45
CA THR A 163 -25.88 4.64 -3.70
C THR A 163 -25.88 3.33 -4.46
N LYS A 164 -25.60 3.39 -5.77
CA LYS A 164 -25.30 2.18 -6.54
C LYS A 164 -23.91 1.67 -6.20
N ILE A 165 -23.73 0.34 -6.24
CA ILE A 165 -22.41 -0.29 -6.21
C ILE A 165 -21.64 0.14 -7.46
N PRO A 166 -20.41 0.68 -7.34
CA PRO A 166 -19.57 0.99 -8.49
C PRO A 166 -19.21 -0.24 -9.31
N ASP A 167 -19.00 -0.04 -10.61
CA ASP A 167 -18.75 -1.11 -11.59
C ASP A 167 -17.52 -1.98 -11.29
N PHE A 168 -16.61 -1.50 -10.43
CA PHE A 168 -15.37 -2.19 -10.06
C PHE A 168 -15.28 -2.52 -8.57
N GLY A 169 -16.39 -2.35 -7.83
CA GLY A 169 -16.46 -2.60 -6.39
C GLY A 169 -15.52 -1.73 -5.56
N PHE A 170 -15.17 -2.24 -4.38
CA PHE A 170 -14.24 -1.59 -3.45
C PHE A 170 -12.79 -1.87 -3.90
N ALA A 171 -12.22 -0.96 -4.69
CA ALA A 171 -10.85 -1.10 -5.22
C ALA A 171 -9.79 -0.33 -4.42
N SER A 172 -10.14 0.85 -3.90
CA SER A 172 -9.25 1.63 -3.03
C SER A 172 -8.99 0.88 -1.72
N SER A 173 -7.74 0.87 -1.25
CA SER A 173 -7.37 0.25 0.03
C SER A 173 -7.68 1.18 1.22
N PRO A 174 -8.23 0.70 2.35
CA PRO A 174 -8.44 1.50 3.55
C PRO A 174 -7.14 2.13 4.04
N LEU A 175 -7.27 3.26 4.72
CA LEU A 175 -6.17 3.95 5.39
C LEU A 175 -6.49 4.10 6.87
N LEU A 176 -5.54 3.74 7.73
CA LEU A 176 -5.60 3.89 9.17
C LEU A 176 -4.88 5.16 9.63
N ASP A 177 -5.47 5.83 10.63
CA ASP A 177 -4.84 6.94 11.35
C ASP A 177 -5.33 6.94 12.80
N GLY A 178 -4.57 6.29 13.68
CA GLY A 178 -4.96 6.08 15.07
C GLY A 178 -6.30 5.32 15.16
N GLU A 179 -7.30 5.94 15.79
CA GLU A 179 -8.63 5.35 15.98
C GLU A 179 -9.57 5.51 14.75
N PHE A 180 -9.07 6.05 13.64
CA PHE A 180 -9.87 6.38 12.46
C PHE A 180 -9.51 5.54 11.24
N LEU A 181 -10.52 5.28 10.42
CA LEU A 181 -10.40 4.69 9.10
C LEU A 181 -10.89 5.65 8.03
N TYR A 182 -10.17 5.71 6.92
CA TYR A 182 -10.51 6.49 5.74
C TYR A 182 -10.66 5.56 4.54
N VAL A 183 -11.79 5.67 3.84
CA VAL A 183 -12.09 4.83 2.68
C VAL A 183 -12.70 5.63 1.54
N GLN A 184 -12.47 5.19 0.32
CA GLN A 184 -13.24 5.62 -0.85
C GLN A 184 -14.31 4.58 -1.16
N ALA A 185 -15.56 4.87 -0.79
CA ALA A 185 -16.72 4.00 -0.97
C ALA A 185 -17.98 4.83 -1.22
N ALA A 186 -19.01 4.23 -1.83
CA ALA A 186 -20.26 4.90 -2.18
C ALA A 186 -20.04 6.22 -2.96
N ASN A 187 -19.08 6.19 -3.88
CA ASN A 187 -18.64 7.34 -4.68
C ASN A 187 -18.17 8.56 -3.86
N SER A 188 -17.75 8.34 -2.61
CA SER A 188 -17.39 9.38 -1.65
C SER A 188 -16.14 9.01 -0.87
N ILE A 189 -15.64 9.96 -0.09
CA ILE A 189 -14.65 9.70 0.97
C ILE A 189 -15.42 9.62 2.28
N VAL A 190 -15.12 8.60 3.08
CA VAL A 190 -15.77 8.40 4.37
C VAL A 190 -14.70 8.22 5.44
N LYS A 191 -14.82 8.99 6.52
CA LYS A 191 -14.08 8.74 7.77
C LYS A 191 -14.97 7.98 8.73
N LEU A 192 -14.42 6.96 9.37
CA LEU A 192 -15.11 6.09 10.30
C LEU A 192 -14.33 6.03 11.62
N ASN A 193 -15.02 5.79 12.72
CA ASN A 193 -14.37 5.27 13.91
C ASN A 193 -13.99 3.80 13.67
N ALA A 194 -12.71 3.48 13.76
CA ALA A 194 -12.16 2.17 13.40
C ALA A 194 -12.65 1.04 14.33
N THR A 195 -12.94 1.36 15.59
CA THR A 195 -13.44 0.38 16.56
C THR A 195 -14.90 0.00 16.31
N THR A 196 -15.74 0.96 15.92
CA THR A 196 -17.20 0.78 15.85
C THR A 196 -17.78 0.72 14.45
N GLY A 197 -17.01 1.10 13.43
CA GLY A 197 -17.48 1.24 12.04
C GLY A 197 -18.45 2.42 11.85
N LYS A 198 -18.70 3.25 12.87
CA LYS A 198 -19.62 4.38 12.75
C LYS A 198 -19.02 5.47 11.86
N PRO A 199 -19.72 5.94 10.83
CA PRO A 199 -19.29 7.09 10.04
C PRO A 199 -19.20 8.35 10.90
N ILE A 200 -18.12 9.10 10.72
CA ILE A 200 -17.87 10.38 11.37
C ILE A 200 -18.24 11.51 10.40
N TRP A 201 -17.68 11.44 9.19
CA TRP A 201 -18.04 12.35 8.11
C TRP A 201 -18.00 11.64 6.76
N ARG A 202 -18.72 12.21 5.79
CA ARG A 202 -18.71 11.82 4.38
C ARG A 202 -18.51 13.08 3.54
N SER A 203 -17.59 13.03 2.61
CA SER A 203 -17.27 14.15 1.73
C SER A 203 -17.12 13.74 0.28
N LEU A 204 -17.09 14.74 -0.61
CA LEU A 204 -16.86 14.61 -2.05
C LEU A 204 -17.74 13.52 -2.71
N ALA A 205 -19.04 13.49 -2.39
CA ALA A 205 -19.96 12.54 -3.02
C ALA A 205 -20.01 12.76 -4.55
N GLY A 206 -19.83 11.67 -5.30
CA GLY A 206 -19.81 11.65 -6.76
C GLY A 206 -21.07 11.05 -7.39
N THR A 207 -21.02 10.89 -8.71
CA THR A 207 -22.11 10.33 -9.51
C THR A 207 -21.96 8.82 -9.69
N SER A 208 -23.01 8.15 -10.15
CA SER A 208 -22.97 6.73 -10.55
C SER A 208 -22.61 6.53 -12.02
N LYS A 209 -22.09 7.55 -12.71
CA LYS A 209 -21.60 7.41 -14.08
C LYS A 209 -20.30 6.60 -14.03
N MET A 210 -20.16 5.57 -14.86
CA MET A 210 -19.02 4.63 -14.81
C MET A 210 -17.63 5.30 -14.84
N SER A 211 -17.47 6.42 -15.56
CA SER A 211 -16.20 7.18 -15.61
C SER A 211 -15.93 8.02 -14.37
N GLU A 212 -16.88 8.14 -13.44
CA GLU A 212 -16.84 8.98 -12.25
C GLU A 212 -17.11 8.18 -10.95
N SER A 213 -17.57 6.93 -11.08
CA SER A 213 -18.08 6.06 -10.00
C SER A 213 -17.01 5.15 -9.40
N GLY A 214 -16.88 5.11 -8.07
CA GLY A 214 -15.84 4.40 -7.34
C GLY A 214 -14.46 5.04 -7.50
N ALA A 215 -13.45 4.46 -6.87
CA ALA A 215 -12.07 4.91 -6.98
C ALA A 215 -11.11 3.73 -6.99
N PHE A 216 -10.07 3.84 -7.81
CA PHE A 216 -9.02 2.83 -7.92
C PHE A 216 -7.82 3.14 -7.01
N SER A 217 -7.44 4.42 -6.95
CA SER A 217 -6.31 4.87 -6.16
C SER A 217 -6.60 4.78 -4.67
N SER A 218 -5.64 4.28 -3.90
CA SER A 218 -5.69 4.32 -2.44
C SER A 218 -5.21 5.69 -1.93
N PRO A 219 -5.85 6.28 -0.90
CA PRO A 219 -5.47 7.60 -0.37
C PRO A 219 -4.18 7.54 0.46
N VAL A 220 -3.62 8.71 0.78
CA VAL A 220 -2.52 8.90 1.75
C VAL A 220 -2.85 10.06 2.69
N ILE A 221 -2.19 10.14 3.85
CA ILE A 221 -2.24 11.31 4.73
C ILE A 221 -0.86 11.94 4.74
N GLU A 222 -0.78 13.22 4.42
CA GLU A 222 0.48 13.96 4.39
C GLU A 222 0.33 15.38 4.90
N THR A 223 1.45 16.00 5.23
CA THR A 223 1.49 17.42 5.57
C THR A 223 1.89 18.22 4.34
N LEU A 224 0.93 18.93 3.73
CA LEU A 224 1.19 19.82 2.59
C LEU A 224 0.89 21.27 2.98
N ALA A 225 1.78 22.18 2.62
CA ALA A 225 1.76 23.59 2.94
C ALA A 225 1.49 23.84 4.45
N GLY A 226 2.14 23.02 5.29
CA GLY A 226 2.03 23.06 6.75
C GLY A 226 0.73 22.50 7.33
N VAL A 227 -0.10 21.81 6.54
CA VAL A 227 -1.36 21.20 7.02
C VAL A 227 -1.39 19.71 6.76
N ARG A 228 -1.55 18.95 7.85
CA ARG A 228 -1.81 17.51 7.80
C ARG A 228 -3.22 17.26 7.26
N GLN A 229 -3.31 16.58 6.13
CA GLN A 229 -4.54 16.40 5.37
C GLN A 229 -4.57 15.06 4.65
N LEU A 230 -5.77 14.61 4.29
CA LEU A 230 -5.96 13.45 3.44
C LEU A 230 -5.77 13.87 1.98
N VAL A 231 -4.88 13.19 1.25
CA VAL A 231 -4.68 13.37 -0.19
C VAL A 231 -5.35 12.22 -0.93
N VAL A 232 -6.31 12.55 -1.78
CA VAL A 232 -7.16 11.56 -2.46
C VAL A 232 -7.18 11.80 -3.95
N MET A 233 -6.83 10.76 -4.71
CA MET A 233 -7.10 10.70 -6.14
C MET A 233 -8.46 10.03 -6.36
N LYS A 234 -9.43 10.82 -6.86
CA LYS A 234 -10.68 10.32 -7.43
C LYS A 234 -10.55 10.17 -8.94
N ARG A 235 -11.57 9.61 -9.60
CA ARG A 235 -11.55 9.41 -11.06
C ARG A 235 -11.29 10.66 -11.90
N GLY A 236 -11.71 11.83 -11.41
CA GLY A 236 -11.61 13.11 -12.13
C GLY A 236 -10.52 14.06 -11.66
N GLY A 237 -9.87 13.81 -10.52
CA GLY A 237 -8.93 14.77 -9.95
C GLY A 237 -8.36 14.39 -8.60
N LEU A 238 -7.39 15.20 -8.17
CA LEU A 238 -6.75 15.17 -6.86
C LEU A 238 -7.45 16.13 -5.90
N PHE A 239 -7.50 15.75 -4.63
CA PHE A 239 -8.18 16.50 -3.58
C PHE A 239 -7.36 16.45 -2.29
N GLY A 240 -7.26 17.59 -1.62
CA GLY A 240 -6.86 17.69 -0.21
C GLY A 240 -8.10 17.80 0.65
N VAL A 241 -8.20 17.00 1.69
CA VAL A 241 -9.37 16.94 2.56
C VAL A 241 -8.96 17.03 4.02
N SER A 242 -9.64 17.89 4.77
CA SER A 242 -9.49 18.02 6.21
C SER A 242 -9.79 16.69 6.91
N LEU A 243 -8.88 16.28 7.80
CA LEU A 243 -9.06 15.07 8.60
C LEU A 243 -10.14 15.23 9.68
N GLU A 244 -10.40 16.47 10.12
CA GLU A 244 -11.30 16.80 11.21
C GLU A 244 -12.76 16.63 10.79
N ASP A 245 -13.15 17.30 9.72
CA ASP A 245 -14.55 17.49 9.33
C ASP A 245 -14.87 17.04 7.89
N GLY A 246 -13.86 16.66 7.11
CA GLY A 246 -14.02 16.25 5.72
C GLY A 246 -14.16 17.41 4.74
N THR A 247 -13.90 18.65 5.15
CA THR A 247 -13.93 19.81 4.26
C THR A 247 -12.87 19.69 3.16
N GLU A 248 -13.25 20.00 1.92
CA GLU A 248 -12.31 20.11 0.80
C GLU A 248 -11.39 21.31 1.02
N LEU A 249 -10.08 21.07 1.11
CA LEU A 249 -9.06 22.11 1.30
C LEU A 249 -8.59 22.67 -0.04
N TRP A 250 -8.45 21.79 -1.03
CA TRP A 250 -8.13 22.12 -2.42
C TRP A 250 -8.53 20.97 -3.34
N SER A 251 -8.68 21.28 -4.62
CA SER A 251 -8.85 20.30 -5.68
C SER A 251 -8.09 20.69 -6.94
N GLN A 252 -7.68 19.68 -7.69
CA GLN A 252 -6.97 19.82 -8.95
C GLN A 252 -7.55 18.81 -9.94
N PRO A 253 -8.20 19.25 -11.02
CA PRO A 253 -8.58 18.38 -12.12
C PRO A 253 -7.35 17.68 -12.69
N VAL A 254 -7.44 16.37 -12.89
CA VAL A 254 -6.36 15.56 -13.47
C VAL A 254 -6.87 14.91 -14.75
N PRO A 255 -6.18 15.13 -15.91
CA PRO A 255 -6.54 14.50 -17.16
C PRO A 255 -6.66 12.97 -17.03
N ASN A 256 -7.74 12.41 -17.56
CA ASN A 256 -8.02 10.98 -17.40
C ASN A 256 -8.62 10.37 -18.67
N PHE A 257 -8.33 9.08 -18.87
CA PHE A 257 -8.95 8.28 -19.92
C PHE A 257 -10.02 7.41 -19.26
N ARG A 258 -11.30 7.75 -19.46
CA ARG A 258 -12.46 7.03 -18.88
C ARG A 258 -12.43 6.91 -17.35
N GLY A 259 -11.91 7.92 -16.66
CA GLY A 259 -11.80 7.94 -15.20
C GLY A 259 -10.68 7.06 -14.63
N MET A 260 -9.72 6.62 -15.45
CA MET A 260 -8.61 5.76 -15.02
C MET A 260 -7.45 6.54 -14.39
N ASN A 261 -7.76 7.27 -13.32
CA ASN A 261 -6.77 7.73 -12.34
C ASN A 261 -6.60 6.64 -11.29
N ILE A 262 -5.52 5.85 -11.44
CA ILE A 262 -5.35 4.58 -10.72
C ILE A 262 -4.28 4.64 -9.63
N LEU A 263 -3.19 5.38 -9.87
CA LEU A 263 -2.01 5.34 -9.02
C LEU A 263 -2.28 6.06 -7.69
N THR A 264 -1.77 5.50 -6.59
CA THR A 264 -1.66 6.24 -5.34
C THR A 264 -0.74 7.46 -5.57
N PRO A 265 -1.14 8.68 -5.17
CA PRO A 265 -0.28 9.85 -5.33
C PRO A 265 1.06 9.67 -4.60
N VAL A 266 2.14 10.05 -5.26
CA VAL A 266 3.49 10.06 -4.66
C VAL A 266 3.78 11.48 -4.18
N ILE A 267 4.20 11.63 -2.94
CA ILE A 267 4.33 12.91 -2.27
C ILE A 267 5.79 13.18 -1.97
N GLU A 268 6.26 14.37 -2.34
CA GLU A 268 7.61 14.85 -2.03
C GLU A 268 7.52 16.30 -1.58
N GLY A 269 7.68 16.51 -0.26
CA GLY A 269 7.41 17.81 0.37
C GLY A 269 5.97 18.26 0.10
N ASP A 270 5.82 19.45 -0.46
CA ASP A 270 4.51 20.02 -0.83
C ASP A 270 4.06 19.64 -2.25
N ARG A 271 4.76 18.71 -2.91
CA ARG A 271 4.53 18.32 -4.30
C ARG A 271 3.91 16.93 -4.41
N ILE A 272 3.04 16.77 -5.40
CA ILE A 272 2.25 15.57 -5.66
C ILE A 272 2.51 15.10 -7.07
N PHE A 273 3.20 13.97 -7.22
CA PHE A 273 3.40 13.29 -8.49
C PHE A 273 2.27 12.30 -8.75
N THR A 274 1.78 12.29 -9.99
CA THR A 274 0.84 11.28 -10.49
C THR A 274 1.01 11.04 -11.99
N SER A 275 0.64 9.84 -12.45
CA SER A 275 0.67 9.50 -13.88
C SER A 275 -0.59 8.74 -14.31
N PRO A 276 -1.62 9.47 -14.76
CA PRO A 276 -2.85 8.89 -15.27
C PRO A 276 -2.64 8.01 -16.50
N TYR A 277 -3.40 6.92 -16.56
CA TYR A 277 -3.36 6.04 -17.71
C TYR A 277 -3.71 6.81 -19.00
N LYS A 278 -2.80 6.75 -19.99
CA LYS A 278 -2.86 7.41 -21.30
C LYS A 278 -2.82 8.96 -21.32
N ASN A 279 -2.64 9.65 -20.19
CA ASN A 279 -2.67 11.13 -20.19
C ASN A 279 -1.41 11.83 -19.67
N GLY A 280 -0.31 11.11 -19.53
CA GLY A 280 0.98 11.67 -19.14
C GLY A 280 1.29 11.47 -17.67
N ALA A 281 2.26 12.24 -17.19
CA ALA A 281 2.69 12.36 -15.82
C ALA A 281 2.70 13.84 -15.46
N PHE A 282 2.39 14.13 -14.20
CA PHE A 282 2.20 15.49 -13.70
C PHE A 282 2.84 15.61 -12.33
N LEU A 283 3.45 16.75 -12.08
CA LEU A 283 3.78 17.21 -10.74
C LEU A 283 2.96 18.44 -10.42
N TYR A 284 2.21 18.37 -9.34
CA TYR A 284 1.47 19.49 -8.79
C TYR A 284 2.13 19.96 -7.50
N GLU A 285 2.15 21.26 -7.23
CA GLU A 285 2.62 21.82 -5.97
C GLU A 285 1.47 22.50 -5.23
N VAL A 286 1.31 22.16 -3.95
CA VAL A 286 0.29 22.72 -3.08
C VAL A 286 0.92 23.80 -2.22
N THR A 287 0.46 25.04 -2.36
CA THR A 287 0.96 26.18 -1.56
C THR A 287 -0.16 26.84 -0.78
N ARG A 288 0.18 27.62 0.25
CA ARG A 288 -0.77 28.52 0.90
C ARG A 288 -1.07 29.72 0.02
N SER A 289 -2.34 30.09 -0.06
CA SER A 289 -2.80 31.30 -0.73
C SER A 289 -3.82 32.02 0.15
N GLY A 290 -3.35 33.00 0.93
CA GLY A 290 -4.14 33.61 1.99
C GLY A 290 -4.52 32.58 3.06
N GLU A 291 -5.81 32.50 3.40
CA GLU A 291 -6.34 31.47 4.31
C GLU A 291 -6.54 30.10 3.66
N GLY A 292 -6.51 30.05 2.32
CA GLY A 292 -6.74 28.83 1.54
C GLY A 292 -5.47 28.20 0.98
N PHE A 293 -5.67 27.42 -0.08
CA PHE A 293 -4.63 26.71 -0.80
C PHE A 293 -4.68 27.06 -2.28
N LYS A 294 -3.54 26.93 -2.95
CA LYS A 294 -3.41 26.97 -4.40
C LYS A 294 -2.68 25.72 -4.86
N VAL A 295 -3.09 25.19 -6.00
CA VAL A 295 -2.40 24.08 -6.66
C VAL A 295 -1.87 24.58 -8.00
N ASP A 296 -0.56 24.44 -8.20
CA ASP A 296 0.11 24.78 -9.45
C ASP A 296 0.58 23.51 -10.15
N GLU A 297 0.40 23.41 -11.47
CA GLU A 297 1.09 22.39 -12.27
C GLU A 297 2.53 22.85 -12.49
N VAL A 298 3.48 22.16 -11.85
CA VAL A 298 4.91 22.48 -11.94
C VAL A 298 5.45 22.05 -13.31
N TRP A 299 5.11 20.83 -13.72
CA TRP A 299 5.45 20.32 -15.04
C TRP A 299 4.52 19.17 -15.45
N THR A 300 4.53 18.87 -16.75
CA THR A 300 3.90 17.69 -17.34
C THR A 300 4.90 16.93 -18.21
N HIS A 301 4.75 15.60 -18.28
CA HIS A 301 5.58 14.71 -19.07
C HIS A 301 4.73 13.68 -19.82
N LYS A 302 5.20 13.18 -20.96
CA LYS A 302 4.42 12.25 -21.81
C LYS A 302 4.39 10.81 -21.31
N ALA A 303 5.28 10.45 -20.38
CA ALA A 303 5.31 9.10 -19.81
C ALA A 303 4.02 8.80 -19.06
N THR A 304 3.47 7.60 -19.24
CA THR A 304 2.20 7.21 -18.65
C THR A 304 2.37 5.94 -17.83
N GLY A 305 1.99 5.97 -16.56
CA GLY A 305 1.92 4.80 -15.69
C GLY A 305 0.70 3.93 -15.99
N TYR A 306 0.73 2.69 -15.49
CA TYR A 306 -0.42 1.79 -15.53
C TYR A 306 -0.42 0.84 -14.35
N MET A 307 -1.36 1.04 -13.42
CA MET A 307 -1.61 0.22 -12.21
C MET A 307 -0.43 0.02 -11.24
N SER A 308 0.78 0.38 -11.65
CA SER A 308 2.04 0.27 -10.92
C SER A 308 2.33 1.64 -10.29
N THR A 309 2.06 1.77 -8.99
CA THR A 309 2.37 3.02 -8.29
C THR A 309 3.90 3.19 -8.22
N PRO A 310 4.47 4.33 -8.64
CA PRO A 310 5.91 4.55 -8.63
C PRO A 310 6.48 4.56 -7.21
N VAL A 311 7.79 4.36 -7.13
CA VAL A 311 8.56 4.67 -5.92
C VAL A 311 9.38 5.93 -6.17
N GLU A 312 9.46 6.78 -5.17
CA GLU A 312 10.36 7.93 -5.14
C GLU A 312 11.52 7.59 -4.19
N ILE A 313 12.73 7.80 -4.67
CA ILE A 313 13.98 7.53 -3.95
C ILE A 313 14.95 8.66 -4.31
N ASP A 314 15.38 9.41 -3.30
CA ASP A 314 16.39 10.48 -3.40
C ASP A 314 16.12 11.53 -4.51
N GLY A 315 14.85 11.94 -4.69
CA GLY A 315 14.45 12.94 -5.68
C GLY A 315 14.23 12.37 -7.09
N PHE A 316 14.18 11.03 -7.22
CA PHE A 316 13.93 10.37 -8.49
C PHE A 316 12.72 9.43 -8.40
N VAL A 317 11.84 9.54 -9.39
CA VAL A 317 10.66 8.68 -9.54
C VAL A 317 11.00 7.54 -10.48
N TYR A 318 10.91 6.31 -9.97
CA TYR A 318 11.04 5.07 -10.74
C TYR A 318 9.64 4.55 -11.05
N MET A 319 9.25 4.66 -12.33
CA MET A 319 7.89 4.41 -12.78
C MET A 319 7.84 3.34 -13.87
N HIS A 320 7.12 2.25 -13.58
CA HIS A 320 6.77 1.26 -14.61
C HIS A 320 5.63 1.80 -15.49
N LEU A 321 5.95 2.00 -16.77
CA LEU A 321 5.10 2.64 -17.76
C LEU A 321 4.07 1.67 -18.35
N SER A 322 3.00 2.22 -18.92
CA SER A 322 1.94 1.47 -19.59
C SER A 322 2.38 0.74 -20.86
N ASN A 323 3.56 1.07 -21.39
CA ASN A 323 4.18 0.37 -22.53
C ASN A 323 5.16 -0.73 -22.08
N GLY A 324 5.21 -1.03 -20.78
CA GLY A 324 6.02 -2.09 -20.19
C GLY A 324 7.45 -1.72 -19.86
N ARG A 325 7.86 -0.46 -20.06
CA ARG A 325 9.23 0.00 -19.76
C ARG A 325 9.30 0.58 -18.35
N LEU A 326 10.46 0.53 -17.72
CA LEU A 326 10.76 1.32 -16.54
C LEU A 326 11.38 2.66 -16.97
N SER A 327 10.99 3.75 -16.32
CA SER A 327 11.55 5.09 -16.51
C SER A 327 12.01 5.66 -15.17
N CYS A 328 13.11 6.41 -15.19
CA CYS A 328 13.58 7.22 -14.09
C CYS A 328 13.40 8.70 -14.47
N LEU A 329 12.59 9.41 -13.69
CA LEU A 329 12.36 10.84 -13.85
C LEU A 329 12.96 11.57 -12.64
N GLU A 330 13.67 12.66 -12.87
CA GLU A 330 13.98 13.60 -11.79
C GLU A 330 12.69 14.32 -11.39
N ILE A 331 12.25 14.18 -10.15
CA ILE A 331 10.95 14.69 -9.73
C ILE A 331 10.89 16.22 -9.78
N ALA A 332 11.99 16.92 -9.47
CA ALA A 332 12.03 18.37 -9.43
C ALA A 332 11.78 19.02 -10.79
N THR A 333 12.21 18.38 -11.88
CA THR A 333 12.25 18.97 -13.23
C THR A 333 11.34 18.25 -14.23
N GLY A 334 10.98 16.98 -13.96
CA GLY A 334 10.28 16.11 -14.90
C GLY A 334 11.19 15.56 -16.01
N GLU A 335 12.51 15.77 -15.92
CA GLU A 335 13.47 15.25 -16.88
C GLU A 335 13.54 13.72 -16.81
N GLU A 336 13.35 13.05 -17.95
CA GLU A 336 13.59 11.61 -18.06
C GLU A 336 15.08 11.33 -18.20
N ARG A 337 15.68 10.79 -17.13
CA ARG A 337 17.09 10.42 -17.08
C ARG A 337 17.39 9.24 -17.99
N TRP A 338 16.53 8.23 -17.91
CA TRP A 338 16.62 7.05 -18.76
C TRP A 338 15.28 6.31 -18.83
N ARG A 339 15.19 5.43 -19.83
CA ARG A 339 14.07 4.50 -20.01
C ARG A 339 14.59 3.17 -20.54
N THR A 340 14.05 2.07 -20.01
CA THR A 340 14.47 0.71 -20.40
C THR A 340 13.79 0.22 -21.68
N GLU A 341 14.22 -0.97 -22.11
CA GLU A 341 13.41 -1.86 -22.95
C GLU A 341 12.15 -2.35 -22.20
N ASN A 342 11.29 -3.11 -22.87
CA ASN A 342 10.09 -3.69 -22.25
C ASN A 342 10.46 -4.76 -21.21
N LEU A 343 9.92 -4.64 -20.00
CA LEU A 343 10.13 -5.45 -18.81
C LEU A 343 8.82 -6.05 -18.24
N GLY A 344 7.79 -6.18 -19.09
CA GLY A 344 6.51 -6.81 -18.71
C GLY A 344 5.33 -5.84 -18.71
N LYS A 345 4.25 -6.20 -18.02
CA LYS A 345 2.98 -5.43 -18.05
C LYS A 345 2.71 -4.62 -16.79
N TYR A 346 3.28 -5.03 -15.67
CA TYR A 346 3.00 -4.48 -14.34
C TYR A 346 4.13 -4.84 -13.41
N TRP A 347 4.53 -3.88 -12.56
CA TRP A 347 5.41 -4.10 -11.43
C TRP A 347 4.74 -3.63 -10.14
N SER A 348 4.63 -4.51 -9.15
CA SER A 348 4.56 -4.10 -7.75
C SER A 348 5.97 -3.75 -7.29
N MET A 349 6.16 -2.67 -6.52
CA MET A 349 7.49 -2.23 -6.12
C MET A 349 7.54 -1.89 -4.63
N ALA A 350 8.52 -2.47 -3.95
CA ALA A 350 9.00 -2.03 -2.64
C ALA A 350 10.47 -1.61 -2.76
N TRP A 351 10.97 -0.82 -1.81
CA TRP A 351 12.36 -0.38 -1.85
C TRP A 351 12.99 -0.29 -0.45
N GLN A 352 14.31 -0.47 -0.38
CA GLN A 352 15.11 -0.35 0.83
C GLN A 352 16.51 0.17 0.50
N GLY A 353 16.88 1.30 1.09
CA GLY A 353 18.09 2.06 0.72
C GLY A 353 18.14 2.30 -0.78
N ASP A 354 19.20 1.88 -1.46
CA ASP A 354 19.39 2.08 -2.91
C ASP A 354 18.80 0.96 -3.80
N LYS A 355 17.90 0.10 -3.30
CA LYS A 355 17.36 -1.05 -4.06
C LYS A 355 15.86 -1.05 -4.15
N ILE A 356 15.36 -1.40 -5.34
CA ILE A 356 13.96 -1.66 -5.64
C ILE A 356 13.81 -3.17 -5.84
N LEU A 357 12.88 -3.78 -5.11
CA LEU A 357 12.40 -5.12 -5.35
C LEU A 357 11.07 -4.99 -6.08
N ALA A 358 11.05 -5.42 -7.34
CA ALA A 358 9.86 -5.45 -8.16
C ALA A 358 9.33 -6.88 -8.30
N LEU A 359 8.02 -7.04 -8.27
CA LEU A 359 7.33 -8.27 -8.69
C LEU A 359 6.60 -7.98 -10.00
N ASP A 360 6.95 -8.69 -11.06
CA ASP A 360 6.27 -8.55 -12.34
C ASP A 360 4.96 -9.37 -12.43
N SER A 361 4.14 -9.04 -13.43
CA SER A 361 2.89 -9.79 -13.70
C SER A 361 3.07 -11.27 -14.00
N GLY A 362 4.26 -11.71 -14.40
CA GLY A 362 4.60 -13.09 -14.73
C GLY A 362 5.06 -13.92 -13.52
N GLY A 363 5.23 -13.31 -12.35
CA GLY A 363 5.71 -13.97 -11.15
C GLY A 363 7.23 -13.96 -10.96
N GLU A 364 7.95 -13.11 -11.70
CA GLU A 364 9.39 -12.88 -11.51
C GLU A 364 9.64 -11.73 -10.53
N LEU A 365 10.52 -11.96 -9.56
CA LEU A 365 11.12 -10.92 -8.73
C LEU A 365 12.33 -10.33 -9.46
N LEU A 366 12.42 -9.01 -9.53
CA LEU A 366 13.56 -8.28 -10.07
C LEU A 366 14.13 -7.38 -8.99
N LEU A 367 15.44 -7.50 -8.76
CA LEU A 367 16.18 -6.62 -7.88
C LEU A 367 16.93 -5.60 -8.73
N VAL A 368 16.59 -4.32 -8.56
CA VAL A 368 17.11 -3.21 -9.35
C VAL A 368 17.79 -2.22 -8.42
N ARG A 369 18.94 -1.67 -8.82
CA ARG A 369 19.53 -0.53 -8.11
C ARG A 369 18.80 0.75 -8.52
N ALA A 370 18.39 1.54 -7.53
CA ALA A 370 17.93 2.90 -7.73
C ALA A 370 19.13 3.78 -8.15
N ASN A 371 19.33 3.91 -9.45
CA ASN A 371 20.46 4.65 -10.03
C ASN A 371 19.94 5.67 -11.06
N PRO A 372 20.08 6.98 -10.82
CA PRO A 372 19.60 8.01 -11.74
C PRO A 372 20.45 8.14 -13.02
N GLU A 373 21.65 7.56 -13.07
CA GLU A 373 22.54 7.62 -14.24
C GLU A 373 22.29 6.49 -15.24
N GLY A 374 21.62 5.41 -14.82
CA GLY A 374 21.27 4.32 -15.72
C GLY A 374 20.53 3.17 -15.04
N PHE A 375 19.82 2.38 -15.85
CA PHE A 375 19.16 1.17 -15.36
C PHE A 375 20.19 0.08 -15.01
N GLU A 376 20.12 -0.43 -13.79
CA GLU A 376 21.00 -1.48 -13.27
C GLU A 376 20.16 -2.60 -12.64
N LEU A 377 19.92 -3.66 -13.42
CA LEU A 377 19.34 -4.90 -12.90
C LEU A 377 20.42 -5.70 -12.18
N LEU A 378 20.25 -5.90 -10.87
CA LEU A 378 21.18 -6.66 -10.03
C LEU A 378 20.94 -8.16 -10.14
N ASP A 379 19.68 -8.58 -10.07
CA ASP A 379 19.32 -10.00 -10.16
C ASP A 379 17.83 -10.18 -10.51
N ARG A 380 17.46 -11.40 -10.91
CA ARG A 380 16.07 -11.83 -11.11
C ARG A 380 15.85 -13.25 -10.63
N LYS A 381 14.65 -13.54 -10.12
CA LYS A 381 14.28 -14.88 -9.64
C LYS A 381 12.80 -15.14 -9.86
N SER A 382 12.45 -16.28 -10.46
CA SER A 382 11.06 -16.72 -10.50
C SER A 382 10.57 -17.05 -9.08
N ALA A 383 9.58 -16.31 -8.61
CA ALA A 383 8.86 -16.61 -7.37
C ALA A 383 7.66 -17.55 -7.64
N THR A 384 7.08 -17.47 -8.82
CA THR A 384 5.95 -18.30 -9.25
C THR A 384 5.86 -18.30 -10.78
N SER A 385 5.18 -19.29 -11.34
CA SER A 385 4.86 -19.38 -12.77
C SER A 385 3.43 -18.93 -13.09
N ARG A 386 2.69 -18.43 -12.08
CA ARG A 386 1.30 -17.95 -12.20
C ARG A 386 1.30 -16.43 -12.26
N GLU A 387 0.25 -15.86 -12.85
CA GLU A 387 0.14 -14.39 -12.92
C GLU A 387 0.07 -13.76 -11.52
N ALA A 388 0.86 -12.70 -11.30
CA ALA A 388 0.94 -12.00 -10.03
C ALA A 388 0.67 -10.51 -10.17
N TRP A 389 -0.46 -10.04 -9.66
CA TRP A 389 -0.91 -8.65 -9.77
C TRP A 389 -1.09 -7.97 -8.41
N ALA A 390 -0.95 -8.74 -7.33
CA ALA A 390 -1.02 -8.22 -5.98
C ALA A 390 0.28 -7.49 -5.63
N HIS A 391 0.17 -6.47 -4.78
CA HIS A 391 1.37 -5.83 -4.27
C HIS A 391 2.15 -6.81 -3.38
N LEU A 392 3.45 -6.97 -3.61
CA LEU A 392 4.31 -7.77 -2.73
C LEU A 392 4.38 -7.13 -1.34
N ALA A 393 4.57 -7.94 -0.31
CA ALA A 393 4.84 -7.44 1.04
C ALA A 393 6.25 -7.82 1.47
N VAL A 394 6.87 -6.94 2.25
CA VAL A 394 8.19 -7.17 2.82
C VAL A 394 8.15 -6.90 4.32
N ARG A 395 8.73 -7.80 5.11
CA ARG A 395 8.94 -7.57 6.54
C ARG A 395 10.33 -8.06 6.92
N GLY A 396 11.22 -7.13 7.26
CA GLY A 396 12.62 -7.46 7.55
C GLY A 396 13.28 -8.13 6.34
N ASN A 397 13.77 -9.36 6.53
CA ASN A 397 14.38 -10.18 5.47
C ASN A 397 13.41 -11.16 4.80
N GLU A 398 12.10 -10.97 4.95
CA GLU A 398 11.08 -11.83 4.37
C GLU A 398 10.28 -11.12 3.28
N VAL A 399 9.99 -11.83 2.19
CA VAL A 399 9.21 -11.36 1.04
C VAL A 399 8.01 -12.27 0.85
N PHE A 400 6.83 -11.68 0.66
CA PHE A 400 5.60 -12.42 0.47
C PHE A 400 5.01 -12.09 -0.90
N VAL A 401 4.92 -13.11 -1.75
CA VAL A 401 4.45 -12.99 -3.13
C VAL A 401 3.12 -13.70 -3.25
N ARG A 402 2.08 -12.93 -3.54
CA ARG A 402 0.77 -13.45 -3.89
C ARG A 402 0.61 -13.46 -5.41
N ASP A 403 0.47 -14.65 -5.96
CA ASP A 403 -0.07 -14.82 -7.31
C ASP A 403 -1.59 -14.98 -7.29
N LEU A 404 -2.17 -15.17 -8.46
CA LEU A 404 -3.61 -15.20 -8.61
C LEU A 404 -4.28 -16.31 -7.78
N THR A 405 -3.59 -17.41 -7.45
CA THR A 405 -4.21 -18.56 -6.74
C THR A 405 -3.34 -19.14 -5.64
N SER A 406 -2.35 -18.41 -5.15
CA SER A 406 -1.52 -18.82 -4.01
C SER A 406 -0.74 -17.66 -3.41
N ILE A 407 -0.26 -17.86 -2.19
CA ILE A 407 0.69 -17.01 -1.50
C ILE A 407 1.95 -17.83 -1.19
N ARG A 408 3.13 -17.24 -1.41
CA ARG A 408 4.43 -17.82 -1.12
C ARG A 408 5.21 -16.87 -0.21
N ALA A 409 5.90 -17.42 0.77
CA ALA A 409 6.81 -16.68 1.62
C ALA A 409 8.25 -17.07 1.33
N PHE A 410 9.12 -16.07 1.23
CA PHE A 410 10.54 -16.23 1.00
C PHE A 410 11.32 -15.51 2.09
N ARG A 411 12.54 -15.97 2.38
CA ARG A 411 13.44 -15.31 3.33
C ARG A 411 14.84 -15.25 2.76
N TRP A 412 15.48 -14.07 2.85
CA TRP A 412 16.91 -13.98 2.58
C TRP A 412 17.67 -14.71 3.68
N SER A 413 18.54 -15.63 3.27
CA SER A 413 19.61 -16.12 4.12
C SER A 413 20.45 -14.93 4.53
N LEU A 414 20.47 -14.63 5.84
CA LEU A 414 21.45 -13.73 6.43
C LEU A 414 22.78 -14.51 6.39
N VAL A 415 23.46 -14.47 5.25
CA VAL A 415 24.85 -14.90 5.19
C VAL A 415 25.65 -13.66 5.55
N ASP A 416 26.32 -13.75 6.70
CA ASP A 416 27.20 -12.72 7.26
C ASP A 416 28.26 -12.22 6.26
#